data_AF-A0A329MCF5-F1
#
_entry.id   AF-A0A329MCF5-F1
#
_cell.length_a   1.000
_cell.length_b   1.000
_cell.length_c   1.000
_cell.angle_alpha   90.00
_cell.angle_beta   90.00
_cell.angle_gamma   90.00
#
_symmetry.space_group_name_H-M   'P 1'
#
loop_
_entity.id
_entity.type
_entity.pdbx_description
1 polymer ?
#
loop_
_entity_poly.entity_id
_entity_poly.type
_entity_poly.pdbx_seq_one_letter_code
_entity_poly.pdbx_strand_id
1 'polypeptide(L)'
;MDAGAPRFDTARIAAVAGVVVILFAAVGCSDSDRPDASATTTAAPAPATPPPAPPRRELATDPVRIADDLVADEHVLRDPASPEAVMGAAAHRQQAAYRAIGRHPEWDPIVRPRIPSALLANYDHNVNARRELGVMSRPKDTLPAWRIVAPTPADELMGYYRETEAAFGVPWNFLAAINLIETGFGRVAGVSTAGAQGPMQFMPSTFAAYGAGGDIHSPRDSIMAAGRYLAANGFARDRDYALYRYNNSNNYVRAISDYAAVMAADPAAFAGYHRWEVYYVTTAGDVLLPVGYSEAAPIPVASYLASQGTSSMPVQISPRSEQILERLLATGRGRFGADFLGTPYGADTLVGSADQPEKLVVELERVDCFTFADYVEALKRADNRDEFVAGLTTVRYKDGVVSFANRRHFFTDWAAATPTVATDITTSLSPDAIEVHKNLNQKDSGGLYLPGLPVVPRTVAYIPSDRFDSGVVGQLRTGDYIGAYADDGGLDVTHVGIFVDTPDGPVLRNASSLAADNKVVDSPLFDYLRTVPGAVVLRPVL
;
A
#
# COMPACT_ATOMS: atom_id res chain seq x y z
N MET A 1 35.26 36.24 -65.79
CA MET A 1 34.10 37.15 -65.85
C MET A 1 33.58 37.25 -64.44
N ASP A 2 33.70 38.45 -63.89
CA ASP A 2 33.23 38.96 -62.59
C ASP A 2 31.80 38.49 -62.23
N ALA A 3 31.30 38.54 -61.00
CA ALA A 3 31.81 38.62 -59.62
C ALA A 3 30.53 38.69 -58.74
N GLY A 4 30.61 38.14 -57.52
CA GLY A 4 30.00 38.76 -56.33
C GLY A 4 28.49 38.60 -56.07
N ALA A 5 28.17 37.90 -54.98
CA ALA A 5 27.03 38.25 -54.11
C ALA A 5 27.21 39.69 -53.55
N PRO A 6 26.16 40.33 -52.99
CA PRO A 6 26.03 40.28 -51.53
C PRO A 6 24.60 40.45 -50.94
N ARG A 7 24.51 40.18 -49.63
CA ARG A 7 23.49 40.64 -48.67
C ARG A 7 23.51 42.17 -48.53
N PHE A 8 22.42 42.80 -48.08
CA PHE A 8 22.36 43.67 -46.88
C PHE A 8 20.94 44.23 -46.62
N ASP A 9 20.65 44.40 -45.33
CA ASP A 9 19.47 45.00 -44.69
C ASP A 9 19.11 46.41 -45.16
N THR A 10 17.82 46.78 -45.06
CA THR A 10 17.39 48.05 -44.40
C THR A 10 15.86 48.17 -44.22
N ALA A 11 15.47 48.32 -42.95
CA ALA A 11 14.59 49.35 -42.39
C ALA A 11 13.21 49.72 -43.00
N ARG A 12 12.20 49.54 -42.12
CA ARG A 12 11.20 50.51 -41.62
C ARG A 12 9.93 50.89 -42.44
N ILE A 13 8.80 50.52 -41.80
CA ILE A 13 7.67 51.37 -41.33
C ILE A 13 6.54 51.78 -42.30
N ALA A 14 5.32 51.57 -41.77
CA ALA A 14 4.03 52.24 -42.00
C ALA A 14 3.22 51.84 -43.25
N ALA A 15 1.89 51.78 -43.21
CA ALA A 15 0.88 51.85 -42.15
C ALA A 15 -0.48 51.51 -42.82
N VAL A 16 -1.49 51.20 -42.02
CA VAL A 16 -2.78 51.92 -41.94
C VAL A 16 -3.93 50.98 -41.54
N ALA A 17 -4.43 51.28 -40.33
CA ALA A 17 -5.80 51.32 -39.82
C ALA A 17 -6.68 50.06 -39.82
N GLY A 18 -7.49 49.81 -38.78
CA GLY A 18 -8.01 50.77 -37.80
C GLY A 18 -8.40 50.12 -36.47
N VAL A 19 -8.12 50.86 -35.41
CA VAL A 19 -8.61 50.74 -34.04
C VAL A 19 -8.88 52.17 -33.58
N VAL A 20 -10.05 52.45 -33.03
CA VAL A 20 -10.36 53.55 -32.08
C VAL A 20 -11.55 53.02 -31.27
N VAL A 21 -11.40 52.49 -30.04
CA VAL A 21 -11.10 53.11 -28.71
C VAL A 21 -12.10 54.22 -28.37
N ILE A 22 -12.55 54.37 -27.12
CA ILE A 22 -12.19 55.43 -26.13
C ILE A 22 -13.48 55.60 -25.26
N LEU A 23 -13.50 55.77 -23.93
CA LEU A 23 -12.73 56.68 -23.08
C LEU A 23 -12.83 56.35 -21.56
N PHE A 24 -11.84 56.91 -20.85
CA PHE A 24 -11.53 56.98 -19.41
C PHE A 24 -12.49 57.80 -18.54
N ALA A 25 -12.39 57.62 -17.20
CA ALA A 25 -12.04 58.70 -16.25
C ALA A 25 -11.67 58.15 -14.85
N ALA A 26 -10.83 58.90 -14.12
CA ALA A 26 -10.27 58.57 -12.81
C ALA A 26 -10.56 59.69 -11.76
N VAL A 27 -10.47 59.29 -10.48
CA VAL A 27 -10.25 60.06 -9.22
C VAL A 27 -11.40 60.88 -8.62
N GLY A 28 -11.70 60.58 -7.34
CA GLY A 28 -12.38 61.49 -6.39
C GLY A 28 -12.60 60.84 -5.01
N CYS A 29 -11.93 61.35 -3.97
CA CYS A 29 -12.19 61.02 -2.56
C CYS A 29 -13.42 61.77 -2.03
N SER A 30 -14.32 61.10 -1.30
CA SER A 30 -15.11 61.66 -0.18
C SER A 30 -16.03 60.60 0.45
N ASP A 31 -16.03 60.54 1.78
CA ASP A 31 -16.89 59.71 2.64
C ASP A 31 -18.40 59.93 2.43
N SER A 32 -19.20 58.86 2.57
CA SER A 32 -20.33 58.72 3.54
C SER A 32 -21.43 57.75 3.07
N ASP A 33 -21.75 56.82 3.97
CA ASP A 33 -23.06 56.15 4.21
C ASP A 33 -23.66 55.07 3.27
N ARG A 34 -23.64 53.83 3.83
CA ARG A 34 -24.73 52.82 3.95
C ARG A 34 -25.04 51.84 2.78
N PRO A 35 -25.65 50.66 3.05
CA PRO A 35 -25.22 49.53 3.87
C PRO A 35 -25.25 48.15 3.13
N ASP A 36 -24.51 47.19 3.68
CA ASP A 36 -24.64 45.72 3.65
C ASP A 36 -25.38 45.01 2.49
N ALA A 37 -24.62 44.26 1.70
CA ALA A 37 -25.07 43.01 1.10
C ALA A 37 -23.96 41.95 1.21
N SER A 38 -24.14 41.02 2.14
CA SER A 38 -23.30 39.84 2.35
C SER A 38 -23.22 38.98 1.08
N ALA A 39 -22.02 38.83 0.52
CA ALA A 39 -21.73 37.77 -0.45
C ALA A 39 -21.17 36.54 0.29
N THR A 40 -22.05 35.59 0.59
CA THR A 40 -21.67 34.26 1.06
C THR A 40 -20.98 33.52 -0.09
N THR A 41 -19.67 33.31 0.02
CA THR A 41 -18.93 32.43 -0.89
C THR A 41 -19.03 31.00 -0.37
N THR A 42 -19.88 30.18 -1.00
CA THR A 42 -19.97 28.75 -0.69
C THR A 42 -18.73 28.04 -1.21
N ALA A 43 -17.86 27.58 -0.30
CA ALA A 43 -16.72 26.73 -0.62
C ALA A 43 -17.20 25.38 -1.17
N ALA A 44 -16.57 24.93 -2.26
CA ALA A 44 -16.76 23.59 -2.81
C ALA A 44 -16.31 22.52 -1.79
N PRO A 45 -17.01 21.37 -1.67
CA PRO A 45 -16.63 20.34 -0.71
C PRO A 45 -15.33 19.66 -1.16
N ALA A 46 -14.44 19.43 -0.20
CA ALA A 46 -13.22 18.64 -0.39
C ALA A 46 -13.55 17.20 -0.83
N PRO A 47 -12.69 16.53 -1.61
CA PRO A 47 -12.88 15.13 -1.96
C PRO A 47 -12.93 14.28 -0.69
N ALA A 48 -13.95 13.44 -0.56
CA ALA A 48 -14.08 12.53 0.57
C ALA A 48 -12.89 11.56 0.60
N THR A 49 -12.25 11.45 1.77
CA THR A 49 -11.25 10.42 2.06
C THR A 49 -11.86 9.04 1.82
N PRO A 50 -11.18 8.11 1.11
CA PRO A 50 -11.70 6.76 0.94
C PRO A 50 -11.87 6.11 2.33
N PRO A 51 -12.96 5.34 2.55
CA PRO A 51 -13.10 4.60 3.79
C PRO A 51 -11.91 3.62 3.96
N PRO A 52 -11.46 3.38 5.20
CA PRO A 52 -10.40 2.43 5.47
C PRO A 52 -10.76 1.05 4.89
N ALA A 53 -9.80 0.42 4.22
CA ALA A 53 -10.00 -0.90 3.65
C ALA A 53 -10.36 -1.90 4.77
N PRO A 54 -11.41 -2.73 4.59
CA PRO A 54 -11.74 -3.74 5.57
C PRO A 54 -10.58 -4.71 5.77
N PRO A 55 -10.37 -5.23 6.99
CA PRO A 55 -9.23 -6.08 7.31
C PRO A 55 -9.21 -7.31 6.40
N ARG A 56 -8.04 -7.59 5.79
CA ARG A 56 -7.79 -8.83 5.03
C ARG A 56 -7.78 -9.98 6.03
N ARG A 57 -8.90 -10.70 6.15
CA ARG A 57 -8.89 -12.01 6.81
C ARG A 57 -8.06 -12.97 5.97
N GLU A 58 -7.01 -13.53 6.57
CA GLU A 58 -6.21 -14.59 5.95
C GLU A 58 -7.09 -15.80 5.62
N LEU A 59 -6.81 -16.46 4.50
CA LEU A 59 -7.50 -17.68 4.12
C LEU A 59 -7.24 -18.75 5.19
N ALA A 60 -8.28 -19.39 5.69
CA ALA A 60 -8.13 -20.50 6.62
C ALA A 60 -7.26 -21.61 6.03
N THR A 61 -6.55 -22.35 6.88
CA THR A 61 -5.72 -23.52 6.46
C THR A 61 -6.49 -24.84 6.51
N ASP A 62 -7.63 -24.87 7.18
CA ASP A 62 -8.52 -26.04 7.28
C ASP A 62 -9.53 -26.06 6.12
N PRO A 63 -9.59 -27.13 5.29
CA PRO A 63 -10.52 -27.23 4.17
C PRO A 63 -12.00 -27.11 4.56
N VAL A 64 -12.39 -27.50 5.78
CA VAL A 64 -13.77 -27.31 6.27
C VAL A 64 -14.11 -25.82 6.35
N ARG A 65 -13.22 -25.05 7.00
CA ARG A 65 -13.41 -23.61 7.17
C ARG A 65 -13.30 -22.85 5.85
N ILE A 66 -12.38 -23.26 4.96
CA ILE A 66 -12.30 -22.72 3.59
C ILE A 66 -13.64 -22.88 2.85
N ALA A 67 -14.29 -24.04 2.96
CA ALA A 67 -15.58 -24.27 2.31
C ALA A 67 -16.67 -23.33 2.85
N ASP A 68 -16.76 -23.19 4.17
CA ASP A 68 -17.76 -22.35 4.83
C ASP A 68 -17.54 -20.86 4.53
N ASP A 69 -16.28 -20.39 4.57
CA ASP A 69 -15.91 -19.03 4.23
C ASP A 69 -16.16 -18.73 2.74
N LEU A 70 -15.86 -19.69 1.85
CA LEU A 70 -16.15 -19.56 0.41
C LEU A 70 -17.65 -19.40 0.16
N VAL A 71 -18.50 -20.18 0.82
CA VAL A 71 -19.97 -20.06 0.69
C VAL A 71 -20.44 -18.69 1.18
N ALA A 72 -19.89 -18.18 2.29
CA ALA A 72 -20.21 -16.85 2.79
C ALA A 72 -19.80 -15.75 1.78
N ASP A 73 -18.60 -15.86 1.20
CA ASP A 73 -18.12 -14.89 0.21
C ASP A 73 -18.93 -14.95 -1.09
N GLU A 74 -19.34 -16.14 -1.55
CA GLU A 74 -20.26 -16.31 -2.68
C GLU A 74 -21.62 -15.62 -2.44
N HIS A 75 -22.13 -15.65 -1.21
CA HIS A 75 -23.36 -14.94 -0.86
C HIS A 75 -23.17 -13.42 -0.84
N VAL A 76 -22.08 -12.93 -0.23
CA VAL A 76 -21.74 -11.50 -0.19
C VAL A 76 -21.66 -10.90 -1.61
N LEU A 77 -21.02 -11.62 -2.53
CA LEU A 77 -20.81 -11.15 -3.91
C LEU A 77 -22.10 -11.13 -4.75
N ARG A 78 -23.15 -11.84 -4.33
CA ARG A 78 -24.46 -11.87 -4.97
C ARG A 78 -25.48 -10.96 -4.32
N ASP A 79 -25.18 -10.43 -3.15
CA ASP A 79 -26.05 -9.50 -2.46
C ASP A 79 -25.82 -8.08 -2.99
N PRO A 80 -26.78 -7.48 -3.73
CA PRO A 80 -26.65 -6.12 -4.25
C PRO A 80 -26.62 -5.06 -3.13
N ALA A 81 -26.98 -5.41 -1.90
CA ALA A 81 -26.90 -4.52 -0.74
C ALA A 81 -25.50 -4.48 -0.10
N SER A 82 -24.60 -5.39 -0.48
CA SER A 82 -23.23 -5.43 0.04
C SER A 82 -22.46 -4.16 -0.31
N PRO A 83 -21.77 -3.51 0.65
CA PRO A 83 -20.88 -2.39 0.35
C PRO A 83 -19.71 -2.80 -0.55
N GLU A 84 -19.26 -1.89 -1.43
CA GLU A 84 -18.17 -2.17 -2.39
C GLU A 84 -16.89 -2.70 -1.73
N ALA A 85 -16.50 -2.14 -0.60
CA ALA A 85 -15.31 -2.59 0.13
C ALA A 85 -15.45 -4.03 0.65
N VAL A 86 -16.66 -4.42 1.07
CA VAL A 86 -16.97 -5.77 1.54
C VAL A 86 -16.97 -6.76 0.38
N MET A 87 -17.54 -6.37 -0.78
CA MET A 87 -17.48 -7.16 -2.01
C MET A 87 -16.04 -7.34 -2.50
N GLY A 88 -15.21 -6.30 -2.46
CA GLY A 88 -13.79 -6.39 -2.79
C GLY A 88 -13.06 -7.43 -1.93
N ALA A 89 -13.23 -7.34 -0.61
CA ALA A 89 -12.61 -8.29 0.32
C ALA A 89 -13.13 -9.73 0.13
N ALA A 90 -14.43 -9.91 -0.13
CA ALA A 90 -15.01 -11.22 -0.42
C ALA A 90 -14.50 -11.80 -1.75
N ALA A 91 -14.35 -10.99 -2.79
CA ALA A 91 -13.81 -11.42 -4.08
C ALA A 91 -12.36 -11.91 -3.95
N HIS A 92 -11.53 -11.22 -3.15
CA HIS A 92 -10.14 -11.61 -2.93
C HIS A 92 -10.05 -12.95 -2.20
N ARG A 93 -10.86 -13.15 -1.14
CA ARG A 93 -10.93 -14.42 -0.40
C ARG A 93 -11.50 -15.55 -1.24
N GLN A 94 -12.57 -15.30 -2.00
CA GLN A 94 -13.16 -16.24 -2.95
C GLN A 94 -12.10 -16.71 -3.98
N GLN A 95 -11.34 -15.78 -4.56
CA GLN A 95 -10.26 -16.11 -5.49
C GLN A 95 -9.19 -16.99 -4.83
N ALA A 96 -8.73 -16.62 -3.63
CA ALA A 96 -7.73 -17.38 -2.89
C ALA A 96 -8.22 -18.79 -2.56
N ALA A 97 -9.48 -18.93 -2.13
CA ALA A 97 -10.12 -20.21 -1.84
C ALA A 97 -10.16 -21.12 -3.07
N TYR A 98 -10.65 -20.63 -4.21
CA TYR A 98 -10.67 -21.43 -5.45
C TYR A 98 -9.27 -21.86 -5.90
N ARG A 99 -8.26 -21.02 -5.72
CA ARG A 99 -6.87 -21.36 -6.03
C ARG A 99 -6.31 -22.43 -5.08
N ALA A 100 -6.62 -22.34 -3.79
CA ALA A 100 -6.22 -23.34 -2.81
C ALA A 100 -6.90 -24.69 -3.10
N ILE A 101 -8.23 -24.71 -3.21
CA ILE A 101 -9.01 -25.93 -3.50
C ILE A 101 -8.59 -26.56 -4.83
N GLY A 102 -8.33 -25.75 -5.86
CA GLY A 102 -7.86 -26.23 -7.16
C GLY A 102 -6.53 -27.00 -7.09
N ARG A 103 -5.66 -26.69 -6.12
CA ARG A 103 -4.38 -27.38 -5.90
C ARG A 103 -4.45 -28.61 -5.02
N HIS A 104 -5.55 -28.78 -4.29
CA HIS A 104 -5.74 -29.85 -3.32
C HIS A 104 -6.94 -30.72 -3.71
N PRO A 105 -6.86 -31.55 -4.78
CA PRO A 105 -7.93 -32.47 -5.14
C PRO A 105 -8.35 -33.40 -4.01
N GLU A 106 -7.44 -33.71 -3.09
CA GLU A 106 -7.71 -34.49 -1.88
C GLU A 106 -8.73 -33.82 -0.92
N TRP A 107 -9.01 -32.52 -1.09
CA TRP A 107 -10.04 -31.80 -0.32
C TRP A 107 -11.44 -31.92 -0.91
N ASP A 108 -11.60 -32.42 -2.15
CA ASP A 108 -12.91 -32.59 -2.79
C ASP A 108 -13.97 -33.32 -1.95
N PRO A 109 -13.67 -34.47 -1.30
CA PRO A 109 -14.65 -35.16 -0.46
C PRO A 109 -15.01 -34.39 0.82
N ILE A 110 -14.29 -33.32 1.18
CA ILE A 110 -14.52 -32.49 2.35
C ILE A 110 -15.26 -31.21 1.97
N VAL A 111 -14.76 -30.49 0.96
CA VAL A 111 -15.24 -29.17 0.55
C VAL A 111 -16.53 -29.29 -0.23
N ARG A 112 -16.58 -30.15 -1.26
CA ARG A 112 -17.70 -30.21 -2.18
C ARG A 112 -19.05 -30.52 -1.50
N PRO A 113 -19.14 -31.44 -0.52
CA PRO A 113 -20.41 -31.70 0.20
C PRO A 113 -20.92 -30.53 1.04
N ARG A 114 -20.07 -29.55 1.37
CA ARG A 114 -20.45 -28.35 2.13
C ARG A 114 -20.99 -27.24 1.24
N ILE A 115 -20.77 -27.31 -0.07
CA ILE A 115 -21.25 -26.29 -1.00
C ILE A 115 -22.77 -26.48 -1.20
N PRO A 116 -23.60 -25.45 -0.96
CA PRO A 116 -25.03 -25.51 -1.22
C PRO A 116 -25.33 -25.89 -2.67
N SER A 117 -26.41 -26.65 -2.89
CA SER A 117 -26.81 -27.10 -4.24
C SER A 117 -26.96 -25.95 -5.25
N ALA A 118 -27.42 -24.78 -4.79
CA ALA A 118 -27.55 -23.57 -5.62
C ALA A 118 -26.20 -23.00 -6.11
N LEU A 119 -25.10 -23.28 -5.41
CA LEU A 119 -23.75 -22.80 -5.74
C LEU A 119 -22.88 -23.90 -6.37
N LEU A 120 -23.33 -25.16 -6.34
CA LEU A 120 -22.49 -26.31 -6.66
C LEU A 120 -21.96 -26.29 -8.10
N ALA A 121 -22.78 -25.89 -9.08
CA ALA A 121 -22.34 -25.77 -10.46
C ALA A 121 -21.27 -24.67 -10.62
N ASN A 122 -21.48 -23.51 -9.99
CA ASN A 122 -20.51 -22.40 -10.01
C ASN A 122 -19.19 -22.82 -9.37
N TYR A 123 -19.26 -23.52 -8.25
CA TYR A 123 -18.10 -24.08 -7.58
C TYR A 123 -17.35 -25.08 -8.47
N ASP A 124 -18.05 -26.09 -9.03
CA ASP A 124 -17.45 -27.14 -9.83
C ASP A 124 -16.73 -26.55 -11.06
N HIS A 125 -17.35 -25.58 -11.76
CA HIS A 125 -16.73 -24.88 -12.88
C HIS A 125 -15.48 -24.07 -12.48
N ASN A 126 -15.54 -23.29 -11.39
CA ASN A 126 -14.38 -22.51 -10.94
C ASN A 126 -13.21 -23.40 -10.52
N VAL A 127 -13.47 -24.48 -9.79
CA VAL A 127 -12.45 -25.44 -9.37
C VAL A 127 -11.85 -26.16 -10.58
N ASN A 128 -12.67 -26.61 -11.53
CA ASN A 128 -12.19 -27.26 -12.74
C ASN A 128 -11.32 -26.31 -13.59
N ALA A 129 -11.78 -25.08 -13.81
CA ALA A 129 -11.02 -24.08 -14.55
C ALA A 129 -9.65 -23.80 -13.91
N ARG A 130 -9.57 -23.73 -12.57
CA ARG A 130 -8.30 -23.59 -11.85
C ARG A 130 -7.38 -24.78 -12.06
N ARG A 131 -7.89 -26.01 -12.06
CA ARG A 131 -7.11 -27.23 -12.30
C ARG A 131 -6.54 -27.26 -13.72
N GLU A 132 -7.36 -26.95 -14.71
CA GLU A 132 -6.96 -26.92 -16.13
C GLU A 132 -5.83 -25.90 -16.38
N LEU A 133 -5.96 -24.70 -15.79
CA LEU A 133 -4.91 -23.67 -15.85
C LEU A 133 -3.66 -24.05 -15.04
N GLY A 134 -3.84 -24.76 -13.93
CA GLY A 134 -2.74 -25.28 -13.11
C GLY A 134 -1.85 -26.24 -13.90
N VAL A 135 -2.43 -27.12 -14.71
CA VAL A 135 -1.68 -28.06 -15.59
C VAL A 135 -0.86 -27.31 -16.65
N MET A 136 -1.33 -26.15 -17.11
CA MET A 136 -0.60 -25.33 -18.10
C MET A 136 0.53 -24.49 -17.48
N SER A 137 0.47 -24.28 -16.16
CA SER A 137 1.39 -23.39 -15.47
C SER A 137 2.71 -24.10 -15.16
N ARG A 138 3.83 -23.40 -15.39
CA ARG A 138 5.16 -23.87 -14.97
C ARG A 138 5.69 -22.92 -13.89
N PRO A 139 5.72 -23.33 -12.62
CA PRO A 139 6.24 -22.51 -11.54
C PRO A 139 7.68 -22.07 -11.85
N LYS A 140 7.97 -20.79 -11.57
CA LYS A 140 9.32 -20.22 -11.65
C LYS A 140 9.75 -19.68 -10.29
N ASP A 141 11.05 -19.61 -10.07
CA ASP A 141 11.68 -18.95 -8.92
C ASP A 141 11.86 -17.44 -9.11
N THR A 142 11.35 -16.90 -10.23
CA THR A 142 11.35 -15.48 -10.58
C THR A 142 9.94 -14.98 -10.86
N LEU A 143 9.68 -13.73 -10.49
CA LEU A 143 8.50 -12.98 -10.90
C LEU A 143 8.75 -12.31 -12.25
N PRO A 144 7.71 -12.10 -13.06
CA PRO A 144 7.85 -11.56 -14.40
C PRO A 144 8.09 -10.04 -14.39
N ALA A 145 8.72 -9.53 -15.45
CA ALA A 145 8.89 -8.11 -15.73
C ALA A 145 7.56 -7.47 -16.20
N TRP A 146 6.58 -7.47 -15.31
CA TRP A 146 5.23 -6.95 -15.59
C TRP A 146 5.00 -5.64 -14.85
N ARG A 147 4.03 -4.88 -15.35
CA ARG A 147 3.36 -3.84 -14.60
C ARG A 147 1.92 -4.27 -14.34
N ILE A 148 1.48 -4.24 -13.08
CA ILE A 148 0.09 -4.48 -12.72
C ILE A 148 -0.62 -3.15 -12.57
N VAL A 149 -1.63 -2.93 -13.40
CA VAL A 149 -2.43 -1.71 -13.44
C VAL A 149 -3.88 -1.99 -13.03
N ALA A 150 -4.64 -0.95 -12.71
CA ALA A 150 -6.08 -1.09 -12.55
C ALA A 150 -6.70 -1.57 -13.87
N PRO A 151 -7.69 -2.48 -13.85
CA PRO A 151 -8.39 -2.89 -15.05
C PRO A 151 -9.20 -1.72 -15.63
N THR A 152 -9.57 -1.82 -16.90
CA THR A 152 -10.65 -1.00 -17.47
C THR A 152 -11.94 -1.20 -16.65
N PRO A 153 -12.72 -0.13 -16.40
CA PRO A 153 -14.01 -0.23 -15.69
C PRO A 153 -14.91 -1.34 -16.25
N ALA A 154 -15.64 -2.01 -15.36
CA ALA A 154 -16.42 -3.20 -15.69
C ALA A 154 -17.55 -2.91 -16.70
N ASP A 155 -18.20 -1.75 -16.56
CA ASP A 155 -19.25 -1.26 -17.46
C ASP A 155 -18.70 -0.93 -18.85
N GLU A 156 -17.53 -0.31 -18.92
CA GLU A 156 -16.83 -0.02 -20.17
C GLU A 156 -16.43 -1.32 -20.90
N LEU A 157 -15.84 -2.28 -20.18
CA LEU A 157 -15.52 -3.61 -20.72
C LEU A 157 -16.76 -4.33 -21.23
N MET A 158 -17.86 -4.28 -20.48
CA MET A 158 -19.13 -4.87 -20.91
C MET A 158 -19.62 -4.25 -22.22
N GLY A 159 -19.49 -2.93 -22.38
CA GLY A 159 -19.76 -2.23 -23.64
C GLY A 159 -18.96 -2.83 -24.81
N TYR A 160 -17.65 -3.02 -24.64
CA TYR A 160 -16.79 -3.59 -25.68
C TYR A 160 -17.12 -5.05 -26.02
N TYR A 161 -17.44 -5.87 -25.02
CA TYR A 161 -17.86 -7.26 -25.28
C TYR A 161 -19.18 -7.32 -26.05
N ARG A 162 -20.17 -6.48 -25.70
CA ARG A 162 -21.47 -6.44 -26.39
C ARG A 162 -21.35 -5.90 -27.80
N GLU A 163 -20.54 -4.88 -28.01
CA GLU A 163 -20.22 -4.37 -29.35
C GLU A 163 -19.62 -5.49 -30.22
N THR A 164 -18.65 -6.22 -29.68
CA THR A 164 -17.97 -7.32 -30.38
C THR A 164 -18.90 -8.50 -30.65
N GLU A 165 -19.75 -8.86 -29.69
CA GLU A 165 -20.77 -9.89 -29.83
C GLU A 165 -21.74 -9.55 -30.97
N ALA A 166 -22.23 -8.31 -31.02
CA ALA A 166 -23.11 -7.85 -32.09
C ALA A 166 -22.44 -7.87 -33.48
N ALA A 167 -21.15 -7.55 -33.53
CA ALA A 167 -20.40 -7.49 -34.79
C ALA A 167 -20.01 -8.87 -35.34
N PHE A 168 -19.67 -9.84 -34.48
CA PHE A 168 -19.03 -11.09 -34.90
C PHE A 168 -19.70 -12.37 -34.41
N GLY A 169 -20.77 -12.27 -33.61
CA GLY A 169 -21.51 -13.43 -33.10
C GLY A 169 -20.75 -14.27 -32.08
N VAL A 170 -19.69 -13.73 -31.49
CA VAL A 170 -18.95 -14.37 -30.38
C VAL A 170 -19.57 -13.90 -29.07
N PRO A 171 -20.13 -14.78 -28.23
CA PRO A 171 -20.83 -14.34 -27.03
C PRO A 171 -19.95 -13.60 -26.04
N TRP A 172 -20.49 -12.58 -25.38
CA TRP A 172 -19.76 -11.67 -24.50
C TRP A 172 -19.00 -12.39 -23.37
N ASN A 173 -19.57 -13.46 -22.83
CA ASN A 173 -19.02 -14.23 -21.71
C ASN A 173 -17.76 -15.03 -22.12
N PHE A 174 -17.64 -15.43 -23.39
CA PHE A 174 -16.40 -16.03 -23.90
C PHE A 174 -15.30 -14.99 -24.09
N LEU A 175 -15.64 -13.80 -24.59
CA LEU A 175 -14.68 -12.70 -24.72
C LEU A 175 -14.18 -12.24 -23.33
N ALA A 176 -15.10 -12.13 -22.36
CA ALA A 176 -14.75 -11.83 -20.98
C ALA A 176 -13.88 -12.92 -20.34
N ALA A 177 -14.19 -14.21 -20.58
CA ALA A 177 -13.38 -15.31 -20.07
C ALA A 177 -11.95 -15.30 -20.64
N ILE A 178 -11.79 -14.99 -21.93
CA ILE A 178 -10.49 -14.82 -22.56
C ILE A 178 -9.75 -13.66 -21.90
N ASN A 179 -10.37 -12.48 -21.79
CA ASN A 179 -9.74 -11.31 -21.16
C ASN A 179 -9.34 -11.57 -19.68
N LEU A 180 -10.16 -12.31 -18.94
CA LEU A 180 -9.85 -12.75 -17.57
C LEU A 180 -8.60 -13.63 -17.54
N ILE A 181 -8.52 -14.66 -18.38
CA ILE A 181 -7.40 -15.61 -18.37
C ILE A 181 -6.12 -14.97 -18.89
N GLU A 182 -6.20 -14.15 -19.94
CA GLU A 182 -5.01 -13.57 -20.57
C GLU A 182 -4.33 -12.52 -19.69
N THR A 183 -5.10 -11.63 -19.04
CA THR A 183 -4.51 -10.49 -18.30
C THR A 183 -5.27 -10.05 -17.05
N GLY A 184 -6.28 -10.81 -16.60
CA GLY A 184 -7.13 -10.40 -15.48
C GLY A 184 -7.91 -9.12 -15.80
N PHE A 185 -8.43 -9.03 -17.04
CA PHE A 185 -9.12 -7.85 -17.58
C PHE A 185 -8.22 -6.64 -17.85
N GLY A 186 -7.02 -6.88 -18.39
CA GLY A 186 -6.04 -5.85 -18.73
C GLY A 186 -5.15 -5.40 -17.56
N ARG A 187 -5.27 -6.03 -16.38
CA ARG A 187 -4.41 -5.72 -15.22
C ARG A 187 -2.95 -5.98 -15.50
N VAL A 188 -2.65 -7.06 -16.23
CA VAL A 188 -1.28 -7.40 -16.61
C VAL A 188 -0.87 -6.57 -17.84
N ALA A 189 -0.21 -5.43 -17.59
CA ALA A 189 0.44 -4.63 -18.61
C ALA A 189 1.88 -5.13 -18.81
N GLY A 190 2.04 -6.17 -19.63
CA GLY A 190 3.32 -6.78 -19.93
C GLY A 190 3.30 -7.59 -21.22
N VAL A 191 4.49 -7.87 -21.74
CA VAL A 191 4.68 -8.75 -22.90
C VAL A 191 4.88 -10.18 -22.37
N SER A 192 4.15 -11.15 -22.93
CA SER A 192 4.36 -12.55 -22.55
C SER A 192 5.74 -13.05 -22.99
N THR A 193 6.18 -14.20 -22.46
CA THR A 193 7.42 -14.84 -22.92
C THR A 193 7.39 -15.23 -24.40
N ALA A 194 6.19 -15.42 -24.96
CA ALA A 194 6.02 -15.71 -26.38
C ALA A 194 6.01 -14.44 -27.26
N GLY A 195 6.02 -13.25 -26.65
CA GLY A 195 5.93 -11.96 -27.36
C GLY A 195 4.50 -11.45 -27.55
N ALA A 196 3.52 -12.05 -26.88
CA ALA A 196 2.13 -11.61 -26.95
C ALA A 196 1.90 -10.33 -26.14
N GLN A 197 0.97 -9.48 -26.58
CA GLN A 197 0.79 -8.12 -26.07
C GLN A 197 -0.68 -7.74 -25.94
N GLY A 198 -0.94 -6.70 -25.13
CA GLY A 198 -2.28 -6.14 -24.95
C GLY A 198 -3.16 -6.96 -24.01
N PRO A 199 -4.38 -6.48 -23.72
CA PRO A 199 -5.29 -7.10 -22.76
C PRO A 199 -5.76 -8.51 -23.19
N MET A 200 -5.81 -8.75 -24.50
CA MET A 200 -6.19 -10.06 -25.06
C MET A 200 -4.96 -10.92 -25.44
N GLN A 201 -3.74 -10.49 -25.10
CA GLN A 201 -2.46 -11.18 -25.35
C GLN A 201 -2.33 -11.73 -26.78
N PHE A 202 -2.37 -10.83 -27.75
CA PHE A 202 -2.15 -11.18 -29.14
C PHE A 202 -0.67 -11.20 -29.51
N MET A 203 -0.28 -12.17 -30.34
CA MET A 203 0.94 -12.03 -31.13
C MET A 203 0.80 -10.83 -32.09
N PRO A 204 1.82 -9.96 -32.24
CA PRO A 204 1.73 -8.77 -33.09
C PRO A 204 1.32 -9.07 -34.54
N SER A 205 1.78 -10.18 -35.12
CA SER A 205 1.40 -10.60 -36.48
C SER A 205 -0.07 -11.01 -36.57
N THR A 206 -0.59 -11.72 -35.56
CA THR A 206 -2.02 -12.05 -35.47
C THR A 206 -2.84 -10.77 -35.33
N PHE A 207 -2.43 -9.84 -34.46
CA PHE A 207 -3.12 -8.57 -34.32
C PHE A 207 -3.07 -7.75 -35.61
N ALA A 208 -1.96 -7.75 -36.36
CA ALA A 208 -1.92 -7.06 -37.66
C ALA A 208 -2.97 -7.60 -38.64
N ALA A 209 -3.26 -8.90 -38.62
CA ALA A 209 -4.27 -9.51 -39.48
C ALA A 209 -5.72 -9.25 -39.02
N TYR A 210 -5.98 -9.18 -37.71
CA TYR A 210 -7.33 -9.13 -37.14
C TYR A 210 -7.66 -7.82 -36.40
N GLY A 211 -6.69 -6.93 -36.21
CA GLY A 211 -6.80 -5.66 -35.49
C GLY A 211 -7.49 -4.55 -36.28
N ALA A 212 -7.63 -4.71 -37.61
CA ALA A 212 -8.26 -3.74 -38.50
C ALA A 212 -7.68 -2.31 -38.38
N GLY A 213 -6.36 -2.20 -38.14
CA GLY A 213 -5.65 -0.93 -37.98
C GLY A 213 -5.79 -0.27 -36.61
N GLY A 214 -6.44 -0.93 -35.63
CA GLY A 214 -6.52 -0.46 -34.25
C GLY A 214 -5.22 -0.60 -33.45
N ASP A 215 -5.28 -0.29 -32.16
CA ASP A 215 -4.16 -0.41 -31.22
C ASP A 215 -4.23 -1.73 -30.42
N ILE A 216 -3.17 -2.53 -30.45
CA ILE A 216 -3.09 -3.79 -29.67
C ILE A 216 -3.19 -3.54 -28.17
N HIS A 217 -2.79 -2.38 -27.68
CA HIS A 217 -2.87 -2.03 -26.26
C HIS A 217 -4.22 -1.42 -25.86
N SER A 218 -5.06 -1.03 -26.82
CA SER A 218 -6.42 -0.55 -26.57
C SER A 218 -7.33 -1.72 -26.17
N PRO A 219 -8.00 -1.68 -25.00
CA PRO A 219 -8.95 -2.71 -24.59
C PRO A 219 -10.02 -2.98 -25.64
N ARG A 220 -10.64 -1.93 -26.17
CA ARG A 220 -11.67 -2.05 -27.19
C ARG A 220 -11.17 -2.73 -28.45
N ASP A 221 -10.05 -2.27 -29.00
CA ASP A 221 -9.54 -2.76 -30.28
C ASP A 221 -9.02 -4.20 -30.18
N SER A 222 -8.38 -4.54 -29.06
CA SER A 222 -7.99 -5.91 -28.74
C SER A 222 -9.18 -6.86 -28.59
N ILE A 223 -10.25 -6.45 -27.92
CA ILE A 223 -11.47 -7.27 -27.78
C ILE A 223 -12.15 -7.44 -29.15
N MET A 224 -12.24 -6.38 -29.96
CA MET A 224 -12.76 -6.45 -31.33
C MET A 224 -11.92 -7.37 -32.23
N ALA A 225 -10.60 -7.35 -32.07
CA ALA A 225 -9.68 -8.26 -32.77
C ALA A 225 -9.91 -9.73 -32.36
N ALA A 226 -10.16 -10.00 -31.07
CA ALA A 226 -10.53 -11.33 -30.58
C ALA A 226 -11.85 -11.83 -31.17
N GLY A 227 -12.88 -10.98 -31.23
CA GLY A 227 -14.13 -11.31 -31.90
C GLY A 227 -13.93 -11.71 -33.37
N ARG A 228 -13.17 -10.90 -34.12
CA ARG A 228 -12.83 -11.19 -35.52
C ARG A 228 -12.05 -12.49 -35.67
N TYR A 229 -11.03 -12.69 -34.83
CA TYR A 229 -10.20 -13.89 -34.87
C TYR A 229 -11.03 -15.16 -34.63
N LEU A 230 -11.85 -15.18 -33.59
CA LEU A 230 -12.68 -16.32 -33.23
C LEU A 230 -13.74 -16.61 -34.29
N ALA A 231 -14.42 -15.57 -34.79
CA ALA A 231 -15.39 -15.72 -35.87
C ALA A 231 -14.76 -16.29 -37.16
N ALA A 232 -13.58 -15.78 -37.54
CA ALA A 232 -12.83 -16.28 -38.69
C ALA A 232 -12.38 -17.75 -38.54
N ASN A 233 -12.15 -18.20 -37.30
CA ASN A 233 -11.86 -19.60 -36.99
C ASN A 233 -13.12 -20.45 -36.76
N GLY A 234 -14.31 -19.92 -37.08
CA GLY A 234 -15.55 -20.68 -37.14
C GLY A 234 -16.23 -20.91 -35.79
N PHE A 235 -16.07 -20.00 -34.82
CA PHE A 235 -16.62 -20.12 -33.47
C PHE A 235 -18.10 -20.55 -33.43
N ALA A 236 -18.95 -20.04 -34.32
CA ALA A 236 -20.37 -20.40 -34.38
C ALA A 236 -20.63 -21.85 -34.81
N ARG A 237 -19.70 -22.48 -35.54
CA ARG A 237 -19.80 -23.87 -36.02
C ARG A 237 -19.04 -24.83 -35.11
N ASP A 238 -17.85 -24.43 -34.67
CA ASP A 238 -16.96 -25.23 -33.85
C ASP A 238 -16.21 -24.30 -32.87
N ARG A 239 -16.89 -24.06 -31.74
CA ARG A 239 -16.41 -23.18 -30.67
C ARG A 239 -15.08 -23.67 -30.11
N ASP A 240 -15.00 -24.94 -29.80
CA ASP A 240 -13.86 -25.53 -29.12
C ASP A 240 -12.62 -25.49 -30.02
N TYR A 241 -12.80 -25.73 -31.33
CA TYR A 241 -11.73 -25.49 -32.31
C TYR A 241 -11.30 -24.03 -32.37
N ALA A 242 -12.23 -23.07 -32.43
CA ALA A 242 -11.88 -21.65 -32.49
C ALA A 242 -11.10 -21.18 -31.25
N LEU A 243 -11.49 -21.63 -30.07
CA LEU A 243 -10.76 -21.38 -28.81
C LEU A 243 -9.41 -22.10 -28.80
N TYR A 244 -9.34 -23.33 -29.30
CA TYR A 244 -8.08 -24.05 -29.44
C TYR A 244 -7.14 -23.28 -30.37
N ARG A 245 -7.62 -22.71 -31.47
CA ARG A 245 -6.78 -21.89 -32.36
C ARG A 245 -6.27 -20.61 -31.70
N TYR A 246 -6.89 -20.14 -30.61
CA TYR A 246 -6.45 -18.95 -29.89
C TYR A 246 -5.14 -19.21 -29.12
N ASN A 247 -5.05 -20.32 -28.38
CA ASN A 247 -3.92 -20.62 -27.48
C ASN A 247 -3.19 -21.96 -27.76
N ASN A 248 -3.78 -22.84 -28.58
CA ASN A 248 -3.37 -24.21 -28.90
C ASN A 248 -3.34 -25.18 -27.71
N SER A 249 -4.26 -25.03 -26.77
CA SER A 249 -4.38 -25.88 -25.57
C SER A 249 -5.83 -26.31 -25.32
N ASN A 250 -6.07 -27.62 -25.16
CA ASN A 250 -7.40 -28.12 -24.76
C ASN A 250 -7.75 -27.76 -23.32
N ASN A 251 -6.75 -27.61 -22.44
CA ASN A 251 -6.96 -27.17 -21.06
C ASN A 251 -7.46 -25.72 -21.05
N TYR A 252 -6.91 -24.88 -21.94
CA TYR A 252 -7.37 -23.50 -22.13
C TYR A 252 -8.84 -23.46 -22.60
N VAL A 253 -9.20 -24.29 -23.59
CA VAL A 253 -10.59 -24.40 -24.07
C VAL A 253 -11.55 -24.75 -22.94
N ARG A 254 -11.19 -25.73 -22.08
CA ARG A 254 -12.02 -26.14 -20.94
C ARG A 254 -12.13 -25.03 -19.90
N ALA A 255 -11.01 -24.42 -19.51
CA ALA A 255 -11.03 -23.31 -18.55
C ALA A 255 -11.86 -22.12 -19.03
N ILE A 256 -11.75 -21.73 -20.30
CA ILE A 256 -12.59 -20.68 -20.89
C ILE A 256 -14.06 -21.06 -20.83
N SER A 257 -14.38 -22.31 -21.21
CA SER A 257 -15.76 -22.79 -21.21
C SER A 257 -16.37 -22.79 -19.81
N ASP A 258 -15.61 -23.18 -18.79
CA ASP A 258 -16.03 -23.15 -17.39
C ASP A 258 -16.28 -21.71 -16.91
N TYR A 259 -15.34 -20.78 -17.11
CA TYR A 259 -15.54 -19.38 -16.74
C TYR A 259 -16.71 -18.73 -17.47
N ALA A 260 -16.84 -19.00 -18.77
CA ALA A 260 -17.94 -18.52 -19.58
C ALA A 260 -19.29 -19.09 -19.11
N ALA A 261 -19.33 -20.35 -18.66
CA ALA A 261 -20.53 -20.98 -18.11
C ALA A 261 -20.99 -20.30 -16.81
N VAL A 262 -20.05 -20.00 -15.89
CA VAL A 262 -20.38 -19.29 -14.65
C VAL A 262 -20.94 -17.90 -14.95
N MET A 263 -20.30 -17.13 -15.84
CA MET A 263 -20.77 -15.79 -16.22
C MET A 263 -22.11 -15.80 -16.99
N ALA A 264 -22.40 -16.88 -17.73
CA ALA A 264 -23.68 -17.03 -18.41
C ALA A 264 -24.82 -17.36 -17.43
N ALA A 265 -24.54 -18.19 -16.43
CA ALA A 265 -25.52 -18.59 -15.43
C ALA A 265 -25.83 -17.47 -14.43
N ASP A 266 -24.83 -16.65 -14.10
CA ASP A 266 -24.92 -15.59 -13.11
C ASP A 266 -24.14 -14.34 -13.56
N PRO A 267 -24.83 -13.29 -14.04
CA PRO A 267 -24.19 -12.04 -14.43
C PRO A 267 -23.38 -11.37 -13.30
N ALA A 268 -23.71 -11.62 -12.02
CA ALA A 268 -22.93 -11.08 -10.90
C ALA A 268 -21.52 -11.69 -10.83
N ALA A 269 -21.31 -12.88 -11.40
CA ALA A 269 -20.00 -13.51 -11.45
C ALA A 269 -18.97 -12.69 -12.24
N PHE A 270 -19.38 -11.99 -13.31
CA PHE A 270 -18.48 -11.09 -14.02
C PHE A 270 -17.96 -9.98 -13.09
N ALA A 271 -18.83 -9.41 -12.27
CA ALA A 271 -18.45 -8.38 -11.31
C ALA A 271 -17.52 -8.94 -10.21
N GLY A 272 -17.75 -10.17 -9.76
CA GLY A 272 -16.85 -10.88 -8.84
C GLY A 272 -15.46 -11.11 -9.44
N TYR A 273 -15.39 -11.69 -10.65
CA TYR A 273 -14.14 -11.88 -11.37
C TYR A 273 -13.43 -10.56 -11.68
N HIS A 274 -14.18 -9.50 -11.99
CA HIS A 274 -13.58 -8.19 -12.24
C HIS A 274 -12.87 -7.64 -11.01
N ARG A 275 -13.24 -8.04 -9.79
CA ARG A 275 -12.57 -7.69 -8.53
C ARG A 275 -11.39 -8.59 -8.16
N TRP A 276 -11.16 -9.68 -8.90
CA TRP A 276 -10.02 -10.56 -8.64
C TRP A 276 -8.69 -9.85 -8.92
N GLU A 277 -7.66 -10.23 -8.16
CA GLU A 277 -6.31 -9.70 -8.27
C GLU A 277 -5.42 -10.59 -9.15
N VAL A 278 -4.19 -10.16 -9.39
CA VAL A 278 -3.22 -10.91 -10.19
C VAL A 278 -2.37 -11.78 -9.27
N TYR A 279 -2.51 -13.09 -9.43
CA TYR A 279 -1.65 -14.07 -8.77
C TYR A 279 -0.73 -14.75 -9.78
N TYR A 280 0.55 -14.79 -9.48
CA TYR A 280 1.56 -15.48 -10.27
C TYR A 280 2.03 -16.76 -9.55
N VAL A 281 2.05 -17.88 -10.27
CA VAL A 281 2.45 -19.18 -9.71
C VAL A 281 3.97 -19.30 -9.72
N THR A 282 4.56 -19.52 -8.55
CA THR A 282 6.00 -19.61 -8.35
C THR A 282 6.41 -20.92 -7.66
N THR A 283 7.71 -21.19 -7.60
CA THR A 283 8.25 -22.30 -6.80
C THR A 283 8.02 -22.13 -5.30
N ALA A 284 7.73 -20.89 -4.85
CA ALA A 284 7.33 -20.59 -3.46
C ALA A 284 5.81 -20.62 -3.25
N GLY A 285 5.03 -21.06 -4.24
CA GLY A 285 3.57 -21.03 -4.22
C GLY A 285 3.00 -19.84 -4.96
N ASP A 286 1.76 -19.47 -4.63
CA ASP A 286 1.11 -18.31 -5.21
C ASP A 286 1.63 -17.01 -4.64
N VAL A 287 1.99 -16.09 -5.53
CA VAL A 287 2.43 -14.75 -5.16
C VAL A 287 1.46 -13.74 -5.72
N LEU A 288 0.85 -12.94 -4.83
CA LEU A 288 0.01 -11.81 -5.20
C LEU A 288 0.87 -10.68 -5.77
N LEU A 289 0.50 -10.19 -6.94
CA LEU A 289 1.06 -9.00 -7.57
C LEU A 289 -0.01 -7.89 -7.53
N PRO A 290 0.05 -6.97 -6.57
CA PRO A 290 -0.98 -5.93 -6.43
C PRO A 290 -0.87 -4.89 -7.54
N VAL A 291 -1.94 -4.13 -7.76
CA VAL A 291 -1.88 -2.91 -8.58
C VAL A 291 -0.76 -2.01 -8.07
N GLY A 292 0.11 -1.57 -8.96
CA GLY A 292 1.34 -0.83 -8.63
C GLY A 292 2.61 -1.68 -8.67
N TYR A 293 2.51 -3.02 -8.68
CA TYR A 293 3.66 -3.87 -8.99
C TYR A 293 4.23 -3.48 -10.36
N SER A 294 5.54 -3.24 -10.44
CA SER A 294 6.19 -2.77 -11.67
C SER A 294 7.65 -3.14 -11.68
N GLU A 295 8.00 -4.16 -12.45
CA GLU A 295 9.39 -4.62 -12.60
C GLU A 295 9.84 -4.53 -14.05
N ALA A 296 11.03 -3.95 -14.27
CA ALA A 296 11.61 -3.82 -15.61
C ALA A 296 12.33 -5.09 -16.09
N ALA A 297 12.66 -5.98 -15.16
CA ALA A 297 13.29 -7.28 -15.43
C ALA A 297 12.74 -8.34 -14.46
N PRO A 298 12.80 -9.63 -14.78
CA PRO A 298 12.39 -10.66 -13.84
C PRO A 298 13.20 -10.58 -12.55
N ILE A 299 12.52 -10.58 -11.41
CA ILE A 299 13.15 -10.53 -10.08
C ILE A 299 13.02 -11.87 -9.35
N PRO A 300 13.97 -12.27 -8.50
CA PRO A 300 13.83 -13.49 -7.70
C PRO A 300 12.61 -13.42 -6.78
N VAL A 301 11.81 -14.49 -6.77
CA VAL A 301 10.63 -14.63 -5.90
C VAL A 301 11.01 -14.50 -4.44
N ALA A 302 12.14 -15.07 -4.03
CA ALA A 302 12.65 -14.94 -2.66
C ALA A 302 12.93 -13.47 -2.30
N SER A 303 13.45 -12.65 -3.22
CA SER A 303 13.69 -11.23 -2.98
C SER A 303 12.38 -10.44 -2.89
N TYR A 304 11.43 -10.74 -3.77
CA TYR A 304 10.10 -10.13 -3.68
C TYR A 304 9.39 -10.54 -2.40
N LEU A 305 9.32 -11.82 -2.07
CA LEU A 305 8.72 -12.33 -0.84
C LEU A 305 9.48 -11.88 0.40
N ALA A 306 10.78 -11.62 0.33
CA ALA A 306 11.48 -10.95 1.43
C ALA A 306 11.05 -9.47 1.53
N SER A 307 10.87 -8.76 0.42
CA SER A 307 10.35 -7.38 0.44
C SER A 307 8.89 -7.30 0.91
N GLN A 308 8.03 -8.27 0.54
CA GLN A 308 6.62 -8.36 0.94
C GLN A 308 6.46 -8.97 2.35
N GLY A 309 7.23 -10.02 2.64
CA GLY A 309 7.31 -10.78 3.89
C GLY A 309 8.20 -10.14 4.94
N THR A 310 8.55 -8.88 4.74
CA THR A 310 8.80 -8.01 5.87
C THR A 310 7.52 -7.63 6.62
N SER A 311 6.37 -8.11 6.13
CA SER A 311 5.30 -8.65 6.95
C SER A 311 5.43 -10.19 7.12
N SER A 312 6.23 -10.63 8.11
CA SER A 312 6.25 -11.95 8.81
C SER A 312 7.62 -12.63 8.95
N MET A 313 8.60 -11.96 9.57
CA MET A 313 9.48 -12.67 10.50
C MET A 313 8.60 -13.13 11.68
N PRO A 314 8.68 -14.39 12.16
CA PRO A 314 7.90 -14.80 13.33
C PRO A 314 8.24 -13.87 14.49
N VAL A 315 7.22 -13.15 14.98
CA VAL A 315 7.37 -12.22 16.10
C VAL A 315 7.79 -13.01 17.33
N GLN A 316 8.90 -12.61 17.94
CA GLN A 316 9.35 -13.18 19.20
C GLN A 316 8.66 -12.43 20.33
N ILE A 317 7.66 -13.07 20.94
CA ILE A 317 6.88 -12.54 22.05
C ILE A 317 6.73 -13.59 23.14
N SER A 318 6.98 -13.23 24.40
CA SER A 318 6.79 -14.14 25.54
C SER A 318 5.28 -14.34 25.80
N PRO A 319 4.84 -15.48 26.35
CA PRO A 319 3.43 -15.67 26.71
C PRO A 319 2.88 -14.57 27.64
N ARG A 320 3.75 -13.99 28.49
CA ARG A 320 3.36 -12.91 29.40
C ARG A 320 3.29 -11.56 28.70
N SER A 321 4.20 -11.27 27.77
CA SER A 321 4.09 -10.11 26.88
C SER A 321 2.84 -10.19 26.00
N GLU A 322 2.48 -11.38 25.51
CA GLU A 322 1.26 -11.63 24.74
C GLU A 322 0.00 -11.27 25.57
N GLN A 323 -0.06 -11.72 26.83
CA GLN A 323 -1.16 -11.35 27.75
C GLN A 323 -1.20 -9.85 28.09
N ILE A 324 -0.05 -9.18 28.13
CA ILE A 324 0.00 -7.73 28.30
C ILE A 324 -0.55 -7.05 27.05
N LEU A 325 -0.13 -7.48 25.86
CA LEU A 325 -0.60 -6.95 24.58
C LEU A 325 -2.13 -7.06 24.45
N GLU A 326 -2.70 -8.23 24.73
CA GLU A 326 -4.15 -8.45 24.69
C GLU A 326 -4.90 -7.49 25.62
N ARG A 327 -4.39 -7.24 26.83
CA ARG A 327 -4.98 -6.28 27.76
C ARG A 327 -4.90 -4.84 27.27
N LEU A 328 -3.76 -4.46 26.68
CA LEU A 328 -3.57 -3.12 26.12
C LEU A 328 -4.50 -2.85 24.92
N LEU A 329 -4.68 -3.85 24.05
CA LEU A 329 -5.61 -3.77 22.91
C LEU A 329 -7.07 -3.72 23.37
N ALA A 330 -7.44 -4.43 24.44
CA ALA A 330 -8.80 -4.43 24.98
C ALA A 330 -9.22 -3.08 25.58
N THR A 331 -8.29 -2.24 26.05
CA THR A 331 -8.60 -0.95 26.66
C THR A 331 -8.92 0.18 25.67
N GLY A 332 -8.80 -0.07 24.36
CA GLY A 332 -9.13 0.89 23.31
C GLY A 332 -8.06 1.98 23.07
N ARG A 333 -8.16 2.68 21.92
CA ARG A 333 -7.20 3.71 21.49
C ARG A 333 -7.25 4.95 22.42
N GLY A 334 -6.09 5.60 22.64
CA GLY A 334 -6.05 6.99 23.13
C GLY A 334 -5.46 7.23 24.52
N ARG A 335 -4.80 6.26 25.16
CA ARG A 335 -4.21 6.46 26.50
C ARG A 335 -2.77 6.96 26.52
N PHE A 336 -2.17 7.29 25.37
CA PHE A 336 -0.83 7.89 25.23
C PHE A 336 0.22 7.31 26.21
N GLY A 337 0.29 5.98 26.29
CA GLY A 337 1.22 5.27 27.16
C GLY A 337 0.86 5.18 28.65
N ALA A 338 -0.32 5.66 29.08
CA ALA A 338 -0.73 5.59 30.50
C ALA A 338 -0.79 4.15 31.02
N ASP A 339 -1.16 3.19 30.16
CA ASP A 339 -1.21 1.77 30.53
C ASP A 339 0.18 1.14 30.74
N PHE A 340 1.25 1.84 30.36
CA PHE A 340 2.62 1.42 30.65
C PHE A 340 3.15 1.99 31.96
N LEU A 341 2.45 2.91 32.63
CA LEU A 341 2.95 3.48 33.89
C LEU A 341 3.26 2.37 34.90
N GLY A 342 4.49 2.39 35.43
CA GLY A 342 5.00 1.36 36.33
C GLY A 342 5.62 0.14 35.65
N THR A 343 5.56 0.00 34.33
CA THR A 343 6.28 -1.06 33.60
C THR A 343 7.79 -0.92 33.84
N PRO A 344 8.49 -1.96 34.31
CA PRO A 344 9.92 -1.91 34.59
C PRO A 344 10.77 -1.44 33.41
N TYR A 345 11.87 -0.76 33.72
CA TYR A 345 12.88 -0.43 32.71
C TYR A 345 13.68 -1.69 32.33
N GLY A 346 14.01 -1.84 31.05
CA GLY A 346 14.88 -2.89 30.56
C GLY A 346 15.63 -2.48 29.30
N ALA A 347 16.96 -2.43 29.35
CA ALA A 347 17.80 -2.21 28.19
C ALA A 347 17.97 -3.49 27.35
N ASP A 348 18.42 -3.32 26.10
CA ASP A 348 18.84 -4.39 25.20
C ASP A 348 17.78 -5.50 25.01
N THR A 349 16.51 -5.09 24.89
CA THR A 349 15.38 -6.02 24.74
C THR A 349 15.23 -6.54 23.30
N LEU A 350 15.75 -5.81 22.32
CA LEU A 350 15.69 -6.18 20.90
C LEU A 350 16.86 -7.08 20.48
N VAL A 351 16.66 -7.88 19.42
CA VAL A 351 17.66 -8.82 18.90
C VAL A 351 18.09 -8.40 17.49
N GLY A 352 19.39 -8.29 17.28
CA GLY A 352 20.00 -8.05 15.98
C GLY A 352 21.20 -7.09 16.03
N SER A 353 22.20 -7.39 15.22
CA SER A 353 23.47 -6.67 15.11
C SER A 353 24.11 -6.90 13.73
N ALA A 354 25.35 -6.45 13.54
CA ALA A 354 26.13 -6.75 12.33
C ALA A 354 26.39 -8.25 12.12
N ASP A 355 26.45 -9.01 13.21
CA ASP A 355 26.82 -10.43 13.26
C ASP A 355 25.68 -11.35 13.74
N GLN A 356 24.58 -10.77 14.23
CA GLN A 356 23.38 -11.49 14.65
C GLN A 356 22.19 -11.09 13.77
N PRO A 357 21.50 -12.05 13.12
CA PRO A 357 20.28 -11.77 12.38
C PRO A 357 19.24 -11.05 13.26
N GLU A 358 18.67 -9.98 12.71
CA GLU A 358 17.59 -9.22 13.36
C GLU A 358 16.35 -10.09 13.55
N LYS A 359 15.64 -9.88 14.67
CA LYS A 359 14.32 -10.46 14.90
C LYS A 359 13.33 -9.38 15.30
N LEU A 360 12.08 -9.54 14.89
CA LEU A 360 10.99 -8.72 15.39
C LEU A 360 10.63 -9.17 16.81
N VAL A 361 11.09 -8.43 17.83
CA VAL A 361 10.84 -8.72 19.25
C VAL A 361 9.72 -7.82 19.79
N VAL A 362 8.78 -8.42 20.52
CA VAL A 362 7.80 -7.72 21.35
C VAL A 362 8.04 -8.11 22.81
N GLU A 363 8.61 -7.20 23.57
CA GLU A 363 8.87 -7.31 25.01
C GLU A 363 8.11 -6.20 25.72
N LEU A 364 7.07 -6.59 26.47
CA LEU A 364 6.16 -5.67 27.16
C LEU A 364 6.26 -5.81 28.69
N GLU A 365 7.05 -6.75 29.20
CA GLU A 365 7.30 -6.88 30.64
C GLU A 365 8.33 -5.85 31.12
N ARG A 366 9.21 -5.40 30.22
CA ARG A 366 10.20 -4.36 30.46
C ARG A 366 10.47 -3.58 29.18
N VAL A 367 10.64 -2.27 29.29
CA VAL A 367 10.86 -1.40 28.12
C VAL A 367 12.00 -0.43 28.39
N ASP A 368 12.75 -0.09 27.34
CA ASP A 368 13.61 1.10 27.35
C ASP A 368 12.84 2.31 26.79
N CYS A 369 13.49 3.47 26.74
CA CYS A 369 12.85 4.70 26.30
C CYS A 369 12.33 4.64 24.86
N PHE A 370 13.04 3.94 23.96
CA PHE A 370 12.71 3.95 22.54
C PHE A 370 11.72 2.85 22.18
N THR A 371 11.88 1.65 22.74
CA THR A 371 10.88 0.58 22.62
C THR A 371 9.55 0.96 23.27
N PHE A 372 9.56 1.71 24.37
CA PHE A 372 8.34 2.32 24.91
C PHE A 372 7.64 3.21 23.88
N ALA A 373 8.39 4.10 23.22
CA ALA A 373 7.86 4.96 22.17
C ALA A 373 7.31 4.14 20.98
N ASP A 374 8.06 3.14 20.50
CA ASP A 374 7.65 2.23 19.43
C ASP A 374 6.31 1.56 19.73
N TYR A 375 6.17 0.97 20.92
CA TYR A 375 4.98 0.21 21.29
C TYR A 375 3.76 1.11 21.46
N VAL A 376 3.92 2.28 22.10
CA VAL A 376 2.81 3.24 22.22
C VAL A 376 2.37 3.71 20.84
N GLU A 377 3.31 3.96 19.94
CA GLU A 377 3.01 4.41 18.58
C GLU A 377 2.35 3.33 17.72
N ALA A 378 2.78 2.07 17.85
CA ALA A 378 2.14 0.93 17.22
C ALA A 378 0.71 0.71 17.76
N LEU A 379 0.51 0.80 19.08
CA LEU A 379 -0.80 0.62 19.73
C LEU A 379 -1.81 1.69 19.33
N LYS A 380 -1.38 2.94 19.04
CA LYS A 380 -2.29 3.98 18.53
C LYS A 380 -2.95 3.60 17.20
N ARG A 381 -2.36 2.67 16.44
CA ARG A 381 -2.77 2.27 15.08
C ARG A 381 -3.41 0.89 14.99
N ALA A 382 -3.55 0.18 16.10
CA ALA A 382 -3.94 -1.23 16.10
C ALA A 382 -5.15 -1.51 16.99
N ASP A 383 -6.08 -2.31 16.49
CA ASP A 383 -7.21 -2.83 17.26
C ASP A 383 -7.05 -4.31 17.61
N ASN A 384 -6.08 -4.99 17.00
CA ASN A 384 -5.76 -6.39 17.25
C ASN A 384 -4.25 -6.66 17.17
N ARG A 385 -3.88 -7.89 17.53
CA ARG A 385 -2.49 -8.35 17.59
C ARG A 385 -1.75 -8.21 16.27
N ASP A 386 -2.38 -8.61 15.16
CA ASP A 386 -1.71 -8.65 13.87
C ASP A 386 -1.50 -7.23 13.31
N GLU A 387 -2.48 -6.35 13.51
CA GLU A 387 -2.33 -4.92 13.24
C GLU A 387 -1.24 -4.28 14.11
N PHE A 388 -1.12 -4.69 15.39
CA PHE A 388 -0.04 -4.20 16.25
C PHE A 388 1.32 -4.65 15.74
N VAL A 389 1.47 -5.91 15.33
CA VAL A 389 2.73 -6.45 14.79
C VAL A 389 3.10 -5.74 13.47
N ALA A 390 2.13 -5.50 12.59
CA ALA A 390 2.35 -4.78 11.34
C ALA A 390 2.69 -3.29 11.59
N GLY A 391 1.96 -2.64 12.50
CA GLY A 391 2.19 -1.26 12.92
C GLY A 391 3.56 -1.09 13.57
N LEU A 392 3.94 -2.00 14.47
CA LEU A 392 5.25 -2.02 15.10
C LEU A 392 6.36 -2.17 14.07
N THR A 393 6.16 -3.04 13.08
CA THR A 393 7.13 -3.21 11.99
C THR A 393 7.31 -1.92 11.21
N THR A 394 6.21 -1.23 10.89
CA THR A 394 6.22 0.05 10.19
C THR A 394 6.92 1.15 10.98
N VAL A 395 6.69 1.21 12.30
CA VAL A 395 7.28 2.19 13.22
C VAL A 395 8.78 1.93 13.41
N ARG A 396 9.16 0.68 13.64
CA ARG A 396 10.53 0.30 14.01
C ARG A 396 11.47 0.12 12.81
N TYR A 397 10.95 -0.27 11.64
CA TYR A 397 11.77 -0.61 10.47
C TYR A 397 11.43 0.23 9.24
N LYS A 398 12.47 0.72 8.57
CA LYS A 398 12.42 1.41 7.28
C LYS A 398 11.94 0.44 6.20
N ASP A 399 11.07 0.92 5.33
CA ASP A 399 10.44 0.15 4.24
C ASP A 399 9.66 -1.09 4.71
N GLY A 400 9.34 -1.15 6.02
CA GLY A 400 8.77 -2.34 6.64
C GLY A 400 9.76 -3.47 6.87
N VAL A 401 11.04 -3.33 6.49
CA VAL A 401 11.99 -4.44 6.41
C VAL A 401 12.61 -4.83 7.75
N VAL A 402 12.27 -6.01 8.32
CA VAL A 402 12.89 -6.51 9.57
C VAL A 402 14.35 -6.93 9.33
N SER A 403 15.26 -5.97 9.43
CA SER A 403 16.71 -6.17 9.37
C SER A 403 17.43 -5.15 10.26
N PHE A 404 18.65 -5.48 10.72
CA PHE A 404 19.44 -4.57 11.55
C PHE A 404 19.76 -3.28 10.79
N ALA A 405 19.96 -3.35 9.47
CA ALA A 405 20.19 -2.18 8.61
C ALA A 405 18.94 -1.30 8.45
N ASN A 406 17.75 -1.91 8.51
CA ASN A 406 16.47 -1.25 8.32
C ASN A 406 15.84 -0.76 9.63
N ARG A 407 16.28 -1.24 10.80
CA ARG A 407 15.81 -0.70 12.08
C ARG A 407 16.13 0.80 12.17
N ARG A 408 15.18 1.58 12.67
CA ARG A 408 15.35 3.00 13.00
C ARG A 408 16.08 3.06 14.34
N HIS A 409 17.37 3.34 14.33
CA HIS A 409 18.20 3.39 15.54
C HIS A 409 18.34 4.79 16.11
N PHE A 410 18.06 5.81 15.29
CA PHE A 410 18.12 7.22 15.68
C PHE A 410 16.70 7.78 15.72
N PHE A 411 16.38 8.57 16.74
CA PHE A 411 15.01 9.08 16.95
C PHE A 411 14.48 9.87 15.75
N THR A 412 15.33 10.70 15.15
CA THR A 412 15.00 11.50 13.97
C THR A 412 14.78 10.66 12.70
N ASP A 413 15.13 9.35 12.69
CA ASP A 413 14.74 8.46 11.59
C ASP A 413 13.21 8.34 11.44
N TRP A 414 12.45 8.60 12.50
CA TRP A 414 10.98 8.65 12.43
C TRP A 414 10.47 9.77 11.51
N ALA A 415 11.23 10.86 11.36
CA ALA A 415 10.91 11.97 10.46
C ALA A 415 11.65 11.89 9.12
N ALA A 416 12.90 11.42 9.14
CA ALA A 416 13.76 11.46 7.96
C ALA A 416 13.65 10.25 7.03
N ALA A 417 13.16 9.10 7.53
CA ALA A 417 13.07 7.86 6.74
C ALA A 417 11.65 7.58 6.22
N THR A 418 11.56 6.73 5.19
CA THR A 418 10.28 6.29 4.60
C THR A 418 9.90 4.88 5.13
N PRO A 419 8.61 4.62 5.41
CA PRO A 419 7.54 5.62 5.56
C PRO A 419 7.79 6.54 6.77
N THR A 420 7.33 7.79 6.67
CA THR A 420 7.41 8.75 7.77
C THR A 420 6.49 8.31 8.91
N VAL A 421 7.01 8.31 10.14
CA VAL A 421 6.25 7.95 11.36
C VAL A 421 5.80 9.21 12.12
N ALA A 422 6.62 10.26 12.10
CA ALA A 422 6.33 11.53 12.73
C ALA A 422 6.94 12.69 11.93
N THR A 423 6.32 13.86 12.01
CA THR A 423 6.88 15.12 11.48
C THR A 423 7.78 15.74 12.52
N ASP A 424 8.98 16.17 12.14
CA ASP A 424 9.80 17.04 12.99
C ASP A 424 9.19 18.44 13.01
N ILE A 425 8.68 18.85 14.18
CA ILE A 425 8.03 20.15 14.36
C ILE A 425 8.91 21.12 15.13
N THR A 426 10.15 20.75 15.46
CA THR A 426 11.02 21.48 16.38
C THR A 426 11.24 22.94 15.96
N THR A 427 11.57 23.17 14.69
CA THR A 427 11.79 24.52 14.13
C THR A 427 10.50 25.34 14.00
N SER A 428 9.34 24.69 13.98
CA SER A 428 8.04 25.37 13.95
C SER A 428 7.58 25.86 15.33
N LEU A 429 8.10 25.26 16.40
CA LEU A 429 7.67 25.53 17.77
C LEU A 429 8.32 26.79 18.36
N SER A 430 9.55 27.13 17.95
CA SER A 430 10.26 28.29 18.46
C SER A 430 11.26 28.85 17.44
N PRO A 431 11.35 30.19 17.30
CA PRO A 431 12.44 30.82 16.54
C PRO A 431 13.82 30.61 17.17
N ASP A 432 13.88 30.20 18.44
CA ASP A 432 15.12 29.89 19.16
C ASP A 432 15.61 28.45 18.89
N ALA A 433 14.95 27.71 18.00
CA ALA A 433 15.43 26.39 17.57
C ALA A 433 16.77 26.50 16.84
N ILE A 434 17.70 25.60 17.17
CA ILE A 434 19.04 25.52 16.61
C ILE A 434 19.14 24.26 15.75
N GLU A 435 19.62 24.43 14.52
CA GLU A 435 19.94 23.32 13.62
C GLU A 435 21.44 23.00 13.65
N VAL A 436 21.76 21.72 13.83
CA VAL A 436 23.15 21.23 13.87
C VAL A 436 23.31 20.08 12.88
N HIS A 437 24.36 20.14 12.06
CA HIS A 437 24.73 19.03 11.19
C HIS A 437 25.50 17.97 11.98
N LYS A 438 25.03 16.73 11.88
CA LYS A 438 25.56 15.56 12.57
C LYS A 438 25.85 14.43 11.59
N ASN A 439 26.79 13.58 11.97
CA ASN A 439 27.14 12.36 11.25
C ASN A 439 26.72 11.17 12.09
N LEU A 440 25.43 10.83 12.02
CA LEU A 440 24.84 9.79 12.86
C LEU A 440 25.61 8.48 12.72
N ASN A 441 25.77 7.77 13.84
CA ASN A 441 26.58 6.57 14.02
C ASN A 441 28.09 6.79 14.19
N GLN A 442 28.64 7.97 13.95
CA GLN A 442 30.08 8.25 14.12
C GLN A 442 30.40 8.75 15.53
N LYS A 443 31.25 8.05 16.28
CA LYS A 443 31.70 8.53 17.60
C LYS A 443 32.70 9.68 17.45
N ASP A 444 32.62 10.67 18.33
CA ASP A 444 33.58 11.79 18.37
C ASP A 444 35.00 11.32 18.73
N SER A 445 35.12 10.23 19.50
CA SER A 445 36.39 9.56 19.79
C SER A 445 36.96 8.74 18.60
N GLY A 446 36.24 8.68 17.48
CA GLY A 446 36.50 7.75 16.37
C GLY A 446 35.80 6.39 16.54
N GLY A 447 35.52 5.74 15.41
CA GLY A 447 34.75 4.49 15.35
C GLY A 447 33.24 4.70 15.22
N LEU A 448 32.47 3.62 15.37
CA LEU A 448 31.01 3.61 15.21
C LEU A 448 30.30 3.25 16.52
N TYR A 449 29.10 3.80 16.74
CA TYR A 449 28.18 3.36 17.81
C TYR A 449 27.59 1.98 17.50
N LEU A 450 27.18 1.79 16.25
CA LEU A 450 26.54 0.60 15.71
C LEU A 450 27.42 0.07 14.56
N PRO A 451 28.33 -0.88 14.85
CA PRO A 451 29.09 -1.56 13.81
C PRO A 451 28.17 -2.18 12.77
N GLY A 452 28.59 -2.19 11.50
CA GLY A 452 27.80 -2.74 10.39
C GLY A 452 26.77 -1.79 9.78
N LEU A 453 26.56 -0.60 10.35
CA LEU A 453 25.70 0.44 9.77
C LEU A 453 26.54 1.58 9.17
N PRO A 454 26.05 2.25 8.11
CA PRO A 454 26.73 3.41 7.56
C PRO A 454 26.65 4.61 8.51
N VAL A 455 27.55 5.58 8.30
CA VAL A 455 27.42 6.93 8.87
C VAL A 455 26.42 7.71 8.01
N VAL A 456 25.44 8.34 8.64
CA VAL A 456 24.37 9.06 7.94
C VAL A 456 24.40 10.55 8.31
N PRO A 457 24.68 11.45 7.37
CA PRO A 457 24.54 12.88 7.61
C PRO A 457 23.08 13.24 7.94
N ARG A 458 22.88 14.02 8.99
CA ARG A 458 21.56 14.46 9.46
C ARG A 458 21.64 15.89 9.97
N THR A 459 20.71 16.75 9.56
CA THR A 459 20.44 18.00 10.28
C THR A 459 19.50 17.69 11.42
N VAL A 460 19.91 17.99 12.65
CA VAL A 460 19.09 17.82 13.86
C VAL A 460 18.73 19.21 14.36
N ALA A 461 17.43 19.50 14.44
CA ALA A 461 16.90 20.70 15.08
C ALA A 461 16.59 20.42 16.55
N TYR A 462 16.96 21.32 17.45
CA TYR A 462 16.60 21.25 18.87
C TYR A 462 16.30 22.64 19.43
N ILE A 463 15.44 22.70 20.46
CA ILE A 463 15.21 23.91 21.25
C ILE A 463 16.06 23.80 22.53
N PRO A 464 16.97 24.75 22.82
CA PRO A 464 17.72 24.76 24.07
C PRO A 464 16.79 24.73 25.30
N SER A 465 17.18 24.00 26.35
CA SER A 465 16.30 23.80 27.50
C SER A 465 15.95 25.10 28.25
N ASP A 466 16.83 26.09 28.24
CA ASP A 466 16.58 27.44 28.79
C ASP A 466 15.63 28.29 27.92
N ARG A 467 15.34 27.84 26.69
CA ARG A 467 14.42 28.45 25.72
C ARG A 467 13.14 27.64 25.50
N PHE A 468 13.00 26.50 26.17
CA PHE A 468 11.79 25.70 26.13
C PHE A 468 10.78 26.23 27.16
N ASP A 469 10.06 27.28 26.79
CA ASP A 469 9.16 28.02 27.68
C ASP A 469 7.68 27.61 27.55
N SER A 470 6.79 28.35 28.24
CA SER A 470 5.35 28.11 28.17
C SER A 470 4.75 28.36 26.78
N GLY A 471 5.39 29.19 25.94
CA GLY A 471 4.98 29.43 24.56
C GLY A 471 5.25 28.22 23.68
N VAL A 472 6.37 27.52 23.90
CA VAL A 472 6.65 26.21 23.28
C VAL A 472 5.64 25.18 23.76
N VAL A 473 5.45 25.05 25.08
CA VAL A 473 4.51 24.06 25.66
C VAL A 473 3.09 24.27 25.16
N GLY A 474 2.63 25.51 25.01
CA GLY A 474 1.28 25.82 24.50
C GLY A 474 1.00 25.38 23.06
N GLN A 475 2.04 25.00 22.30
CA GLN A 475 1.92 24.48 20.94
C GLN A 475 2.04 22.95 20.85
N LEU A 476 2.45 22.30 21.95
CA LEU A 476 2.52 20.85 22.06
C LEU A 476 1.12 20.24 22.19
N ARG A 477 1.02 18.97 21.81
CA ARG A 477 -0.19 18.16 21.94
C ARG A 477 0.15 16.90 22.68
N THR A 478 -0.72 16.46 23.59
CA THR A 478 -0.59 15.14 24.21
C THR A 478 -0.39 14.07 23.12
N GLY A 479 0.72 13.33 23.23
CA GLY A 479 1.15 12.36 22.23
C GLY A 479 2.28 12.81 21.31
N ASP A 480 2.71 14.07 21.35
CA ASP A 480 3.99 14.51 20.78
C ASP A 480 5.15 13.79 21.49
N TYR A 481 6.20 13.45 20.74
CA TYR A 481 7.39 12.81 21.27
C TYR A 481 8.49 13.85 21.49
N ILE A 482 9.12 13.80 22.66
CA ILE A 482 10.23 14.68 23.02
C ILE A 482 11.48 13.81 23.17
N GLY A 483 12.52 14.15 22.41
CA GLY A 483 13.84 13.57 22.52
C GLY A 483 14.82 14.54 23.19
N ALA A 484 15.58 14.08 24.18
CA ALA A 484 16.64 14.86 24.81
C ALA A 484 17.83 14.98 23.87
N TYR A 485 18.12 16.19 23.38
CA TYR A 485 19.20 16.45 22.44
C TYR A 485 20.55 15.93 22.97
N ALA A 486 21.29 15.22 22.14
CA ALA A 486 22.64 14.76 22.45
C ALA A 486 23.68 15.80 22.00
N ASP A 487 24.74 16.05 22.77
CA ASP A 487 25.85 16.91 22.29
C ASP A 487 26.79 16.17 21.34
N ASP A 488 26.93 14.85 21.50
CA ASP A 488 27.79 14.00 20.67
C ASP A 488 27.47 14.14 19.17
N GLY A 489 28.49 14.24 18.32
CA GLY A 489 28.35 14.50 16.89
C GLY A 489 27.67 13.38 16.09
N GLY A 490 27.62 12.16 16.65
CA GLY A 490 27.01 10.98 16.02
C GLY A 490 25.71 10.47 16.63
N LEU A 491 25.12 11.19 17.58
CA LEU A 491 23.82 10.89 18.17
C LEU A 491 22.88 12.08 17.94
N ASP A 492 21.60 11.81 17.70
CA ASP A 492 20.58 12.86 17.65
C ASP A 492 20.01 13.14 19.05
N VAL A 493 19.62 12.09 19.77
CA VAL A 493 19.08 12.18 21.14
C VAL A 493 19.67 11.13 22.07
N THR A 494 19.66 11.40 23.37
CA THR A 494 20.09 10.45 24.42
C THR A 494 18.93 9.71 25.09
N HIS A 495 17.72 10.26 25.03
CA HIS A 495 16.52 9.71 25.65
C HIS A 495 15.27 10.19 24.92
N VAL A 496 14.17 9.42 25.01
CA VAL A 496 12.89 9.76 24.40
C VAL A 496 11.75 9.58 25.41
N GLY A 497 10.74 10.45 25.34
CA GLY A 497 9.49 10.30 26.05
C GLY A 497 8.33 10.92 25.29
N ILE A 498 7.15 10.86 25.91
CA ILE A 498 5.89 11.37 25.35
C ILE A 498 5.46 12.58 26.18
N PHE A 499 5.20 13.70 25.51
CA PHE A 499 4.54 14.83 26.13
C PHE A 499 3.09 14.46 26.47
N VAL A 500 2.71 14.66 27.72
CA VAL A 500 1.34 14.48 28.19
C VAL A 500 0.95 15.71 29.00
N ASP A 501 -0.11 16.38 28.57
CA ASP A 501 -0.75 17.42 29.38
C ASP A 501 -1.68 16.77 30.40
N THR A 502 -1.43 16.99 31.69
CA THR A 502 -2.18 16.39 32.80
C THR A 502 -2.82 17.46 33.67
N PRO A 503 -3.83 17.13 34.49
CA PRO A 503 -4.42 18.09 35.43
C PRO A 503 -3.42 18.71 36.41
N ASP A 504 -2.34 18.01 36.73
CA ASP A 504 -1.28 18.46 37.65
C ASP A 504 -0.14 19.20 36.93
N GLY A 505 -0.25 19.38 35.61
CA GLY A 505 0.71 20.06 34.75
C GLY A 505 1.31 19.16 33.66
N PRO A 506 2.11 19.74 32.75
CA PRO A 506 2.75 19.00 31.66
C PRO A 506 3.84 18.07 32.19
N VAL A 507 3.82 16.83 31.73
CA VAL A 507 4.82 15.81 32.08
C VAL A 507 5.47 15.20 30.84
N LEU A 508 6.68 14.69 31.01
CA LEU A 508 7.30 13.74 30.11
C LEU A 508 7.06 12.33 30.62
N ARG A 509 6.16 11.58 29.97
CA ARG A 509 5.99 10.15 30.23
C ARG A 509 7.12 9.39 29.55
N ASN A 510 7.94 8.70 30.33
CA ASN A 510 9.14 8.05 29.80
C ASN A 510 9.56 6.80 30.61
N ALA A 511 10.27 5.87 29.98
CA ALA A 511 10.89 4.74 30.66
C ALA A 511 12.24 5.16 31.26
N SER A 512 12.26 5.48 32.56
CA SER A 512 13.45 6.00 33.26
C SER A 512 14.36 4.87 33.74
N SER A 513 15.65 4.94 33.37
CA SER A 513 16.70 4.04 33.83
C SER A 513 17.32 4.46 35.16
N LEU A 514 16.93 5.62 35.71
CA LEU A 514 17.45 6.11 36.98
C LEU A 514 17.08 5.13 38.09
N ALA A 515 18.01 4.85 39.00
CA ALA A 515 17.80 3.90 40.10
C ALA A 515 16.61 4.26 41.01
N ALA A 516 16.25 5.54 41.08
CA ALA A 516 15.09 6.02 41.84
C ALA A 516 13.74 5.63 41.18
N ASP A 517 13.72 5.41 39.87
CA ASP A 517 12.52 5.12 39.10
C ASP A 517 12.49 3.66 38.62
N ASN A 518 13.47 3.29 37.79
CA ASN A 518 13.67 2.00 37.12
C ASN A 518 12.39 1.43 36.46
N LYS A 519 11.57 2.32 35.88
CA LYS A 519 10.24 2.02 35.29
C LYS A 519 9.74 3.18 34.43
N VAL A 520 8.60 2.98 33.77
CA VAL A 520 7.85 4.06 33.12
C VAL A 520 7.21 4.96 34.17
N VAL A 521 7.53 6.25 34.12
CA VAL A 521 7.09 7.30 35.06
C VAL A 521 6.65 8.55 34.30
N ASP A 522 5.87 9.38 34.99
CA ASP A 522 5.58 10.75 34.58
C ASP A 522 6.55 11.69 35.32
N SER A 523 7.45 12.33 34.58
CA SER A 523 8.39 13.32 35.12
C SER A 523 7.87 14.73 34.82
N PRO A 524 7.81 15.67 35.78
CA PRO A 524 7.44 17.06 35.48
C PRO A 524 8.31 17.63 34.36
N LEU A 525 7.70 18.14 33.29
CA LEU A 525 8.41 18.42 32.03
C LEU A 525 9.56 19.41 32.23
N PHE A 526 9.33 20.51 32.94
CA PHE A 526 10.35 21.52 33.18
C PHE A 526 11.47 21.04 34.11
N ASP A 527 11.17 20.15 35.06
CA ASP A 527 12.21 19.57 35.91
C ASP A 527 13.12 18.66 35.08
N TYR A 528 12.52 17.87 34.18
CA TYR A 528 13.26 17.04 33.24
C TYR A 528 14.11 17.88 32.27
N LEU A 529 13.55 18.91 31.65
CA LEU A 529 14.25 19.75 30.68
C LEU A 529 15.49 20.42 31.28
N ARG A 530 15.48 20.79 32.56
CA ARG A 530 16.68 21.34 33.24
C ARG A 530 17.85 20.34 33.36
N THR A 531 17.61 19.06 33.11
CA THR A 531 18.63 18.01 33.18
C THR A 531 19.29 17.69 31.83
N VAL A 532 18.76 18.24 30.74
CA VAL A 532 19.22 17.95 29.37
C VAL A 532 19.57 19.24 28.62
N PRO A 533 20.44 19.21 27.59
CA PRO A 533 20.85 20.43 26.88
C PRO A 533 19.72 21.10 26.09
N GLY A 534 18.79 20.29 25.56
CA GLY A 534 17.65 20.77 24.80
C GLY A 534 16.74 19.64 24.34
N ALA A 535 15.72 19.98 23.56
CA ALA A 535 14.68 19.05 23.13
C ALA A 535 14.46 19.06 21.62
N VAL A 536 14.36 17.87 21.04
CA VAL A 536 13.87 17.60 19.69
C VAL A 536 12.41 17.17 19.81
N VAL A 537 11.49 17.71 19.00
CA VAL A 537 10.06 17.42 19.11
C VAL A 537 9.51 16.86 17.80
N LEU A 538 9.00 15.62 17.88
CA LEU A 538 8.35 14.94 16.76
C LEU A 538 6.85 14.79 17.03
N ARG A 539 6.02 15.10 16.03
CA ARG A 539 4.57 14.91 16.06
C ARG A 539 4.14 13.76 15.16
N PRO A 540 3.49 12.71 15.68
CA PRO A 540 3.00 11.57 14.88
C PRO A 540 2.22 11.97 13.64
N VAL A 541 2.44 11.27 12.52
CA VAL A 541 1.53 11.32 11.37
C VAL A 541 0.38 10.35 11.66
N LEU A 542 -0.83 10.89 11.88
CA LEU A 542 -2.05 10.12 12.14
C LEU A 542 -2.88 9.99 10.87
#